data_AF-A0AAD9MR18-F1
#
_entry.id   AF-A0AAD9MR18-F1
#
_cell.length_a   1.000
_cell.length_b   1.000
_cell.length_c   1.000
_cell.angle_alpha   90.00
_cell.angle_beta   90.00
_cell.angle_gamma   90.00
#
_symmetry.space_group_name_H-M   'P 1'
#
loop_
_entity.id
_entity.type
_entity.pdbx_description
1 polymer ?
#
loop_
_entity_poly.entity_id
_entity_poly.type
_entity_poly.pdbx_seq_one_letter_code
_entity_poly.pdbx_strand_id
1 'polypeptide(L)'
;MGPTLLHENITTKESNQRDRSVRAVQPNVRTIKYGLNSFMYNGAKIWNSLPINIKCTATCKHFKYLTCNWDGPECACGACILCV
;
A
#
# COMPACT_ATOMS: atom_id res chain seq x y z
N MET A 1 2.94 1.25 15.00
CA MET A 1 4.14 0.69 14.35
C MET A 1 3.69 -0.47 13.48
N GLY A 2 3.69 -0.29 12.17
CA GLY A 2 3.47 -1.38 11.21
C GLY A 2 4.77 -2.16 10.96
N PRO A 3 4.71 -3.28 10.22
CA PRO A 3 5.89 -4.12 9.99
C PRO A 3 6.99 -3.36 9.21
N THR A 4 8.25 -3.55 9.63
CA THR A 4 9.47 -2.84 9.19
C THR A 4 9.80 -2.97 7.69
N LEU A 5 9.07 -3.80 6.93
CA LEU A 5 9.30 -4.06 5.51
C LEU A 5 9.06 -2.84 4.60
N LEU A 6 8.30 -1.85 5.07
CA LEU A 6 7.94 -0.67 4.27
C LEU A 6 8.91 0.50 4.43
N HIS A 7 9.62 0.57 5.56
CA HIS A 7 10.39 1.75 5.94
C HIS A 7 11.63 1.99 5.06
N GLU A 8 12.17 0.95 4.41
CA GLU A 8 13.38 1.07 3.58
C GLU A 8 13.09 1.42 2.11
N ASN A 9 11.89 1.16 1.60
CA ASN A 9 11.59 1.26 0.16
C ASN A 9 10.43 2.20 -0.19
N ILE A 10 9.61 2.60 0.80
CA ILE A 10 8.46 3.46 0.59
C ILE A 10 8.51 4.60 1.60
N THR A 11 8.78 5.81 1.12
CA THR A 11 8.74 7.01 1.97
C THR A 11 7.32 7.18 2.49
N THR A 12 7.12 7.20 3.80
CA THR A 12 5.84 7.48 4.43
C THR A 12 5.78 8.93 4.89
N LYS A 13 4.63 9.58 4.73
CA LYS A 13 4.37 10.87 5.40
C LYS A 13 3.46 10.59 6.58
N GLU A 14 3.87 11.03 7.76
CA GLU A 14 2.97 11.07 8.91
C GLU A 14 1.89 12.12 8.66
N SER A 15 0.63 11.70 8.73
CA SER A 15 -0.52 12.60 8.70
C SER A 15 -0.77 13.11 10.13
N ASN A 16 -1.08 14.40 10.28
CA ASN A 16 -1.34 15.05 11.56
C ASN A 16 -2.42 14.29 12.36
N GLN A 17 -1.99 13.51 13.36
CA GLN A 17 -2.60 13.05 14.62
C GLN A 17 -4.09 12.67 14.72
N ARG A 18 -4.92 12.79 13.68
CA ARG A 18 -6.34 12.42 13.66
C ARG A 18 -6.64 11.23 12.74
N ASP A 19 -5.74 10.93 11.82
CA ASP A 19 -5.81 9.79 10.92
C ASP A 19 -4.68 8.82 11.31
N ARG A 20 -5.01 7.77 12.07
CA ARG A 20 -4.03 6.76 12.52
C ARG A 20 -3.44 5.93 11.36
N SER A 21 -3.81 6.23 10.11
CA SER A 21 -3.27 5.58 8.92
C SER A 21 -1.99 6.26 8.44
N VAL A 22 -0.86 5.58 8.58
CA VAL A 22 0.38 6.00 7.91
C VAL A 22 0.17 5.89 6.41
N ARG A 23 0.30 7.00 5.67
CA ARG A 23 0.16 6.99 4.19
C ARG A 23 1.53 6.93 3.54
N ALA A 24 1.62 6.11 2.51
CA ALA A 24 2.80 6.01 1.66
C ALA A 24 2.80 7.19 0.67
N VAL A 25 3.96 7.82 0.48
CA VAL A 25 4.17 8.82 -0.57
C VAL A 25 4.28 8.06 -1.89
N GLN A 26 3.31 8.28 -2.76
CA GLN A 26 3.37 7.77 -4.12
C GLN A 26 4.20 8.75 -4.97
N PRO A 27 5.31 8.30 -5.59
CA PRO A 27 6.18 9.17 -6.37
C PRO A 27 5.49 9.69 -7.63
N ASN A 28 5.77 10.93 -8.01
CA ASN A 28 5.39 11.47 -9.32
C ASN A 28 6.39 10.97 -10.36
N VAL A 29 5.93 10.15 -11.29
CA VAL A 29 6.77 9.46 -12.29
C VAL A 29 6.31 9.80 -13.69
N ARG A 30 7.27 9.99 -14.60
CA ARG A 30 7.02 10.32 -16.02
C ARG A 30 7.30 9.15 -16.97
N THR A 31 7.79 8.03 -16.45
CA THR A 31 8.17 6.86 -17.24
C THR A 31 7.30 5.67 -16.86
N ILE A 32 6.99 4.82 -17.83
CA ILE A 32 6.14 3.64 -17.60
C ILE A 32 6.96 2.52 -16.95
N LYS A 33 8.02 2.06 -17.63
CA LYS A 33 8.81 0.88 -17.23
C LYS A 33 9.45 1.00 -15.85
N TYR A 34 10.11 2.13 -15.57
CA TYR A 34 10.85 2.35 -14.31
C TYR A 34 10.11 3.28 -13.33
N GLY A 35 8.97 3.83 -13.75
CA GLY A 35 8.16 4.72 -12.94
C GLY A 35 6.86 4.04 -12.52
N LEU A 36 5.85 4.06 -13.39
CA LEU A 36 4.52 3.51 -13.10
C LEU A 36 4.55 2.03 -12.73
N ASN A 37 5.42 1.24 -13.37
CA ASN A 37 5.55 -0.19 -13.10
C ASN A 37 6.57 -0.51 -11.99
N SER A 38 7.16 0.51 -11.36
CA SER A 38 8.10 0.30 -10.26
C SER A 38 7.38 -0.20 -9.00
N PHE A 39 8.13 -0.91 -8.16
CA PHE A 39 7.68 -1.30 -6.82
C PHE A 39 7.34 -0.07 -5.97
N MET A 40 8.12 1.00 -6.06
CA MET A 40 7.89 2.22 -5.27
C MET A 40 6.53 2.85 -5.59
N TYR A 41 6.16 2.94 -6.87
CA TYR A 41 4.87 3.50 -7.28
C TYR A 41 3.69 2.58 -6.89
N ASN A 42 3.74 1.30 -7.29
CA ASN A 42 2.64 0.38 -7.04
C ASN A 42 2.52 -0.02 -5.57
N GLY A 43 3.63 -0.21 -4.87
CA GLY A 43 3.66 -0.51 -3.45
C GLY A 43 3.04 0.62 -2.63
N ALA A 44 3.36 1.88 -2.94
CA ALA A 44 2.73 3.03 -2.29
C ALA A 44 1.22 3.11 -2.62
N LYS A 45 0.83 2.85 -3.87
CA LYS A 45 -0.58 2.82 -4.29
C LYS A 45 -1.37 1.76 -3.52
N ILE A 46 -0.90 0.52 -3.51
CA ILE A 46 -1.53 -0.62 -2.82
C ILE A 46 -1.59 -0.35 -1.32
N TRP A 47 -0.49 0.10 -0.72
CA TRP A 47 -0.47 0.46 0.70
C TRP A 47 -1.55 1.48 1.02
N ASN A 48 -1.68 2.53 0.22
CA ASN A 48 -2.71 3.54 0.45
C ASN A 48 -4.14 3.00 0.33
N SER A 49 -4.38 2.02 -0.54
CA SER A 49 -5.68 1.33 -0.68
C SER A 49 -6.01 0.34 0.43
N LEU A 50 -5.03 -0.10 1.23
CA LEU A 50 -5.29 -1.08 2.29
C LEU A 50 -6.21 -0.52 3.40
N PRO A 51 -7.17 -1.31 3.89
CA PRO A 51 -7.94 -1.00 5.09
C PRO A 51 -7.07 -0.81 6.35
N ILE A 52 -7.54 0.02 7.28
CA ILE A 52 -6.79 0.36 8.51
C ILE A 52 -6.51 -0.85 9.39
N ASN A 53 -7.43 -1.81 9.47
CA ASN A 53 -7.26 -3.05 10.22
C ASN A 53 -6.09 -3.89 9.70
N ILE A 54 -5.81 -3.83 8.39
CA ILE A 54 -4.65 -4.51 7.78
C ILE A 54 -3.37 -3.70 8.05
N LYS A 55 -3.40 -2.38 7.89
CA LYS A 55 -2.23 -1.50 8.13
C LYS A 55 -1.73 -1.53 9.58
N CYS A 56 -2.64 -1.66 10.54
CA CYS A 56 -2.34 -1.58 11.97
C CYS A 56 -2.02 -2.94 12.62
N THR A 57 -1.85 -4.02 11.85
CA THR A 57 -1.49 -5.32 12.44
C THR A 57 -0.11 -5.28 13.09
N ALA A 58 0.01 -5.88 14.26
CA ALA A 58 1.27 -5.89 15.03
C ALA A 58 2.33 -6.86 14.48
N THR A 59 1.94 -7.88 13.71
CA THR A 59 2.87 -8.93 13.25
C THR A 59 2.81 -9.11 11.74
N CYS A 60 3.97 -9.39 11.13
CA CYS A 60 4.08 -9.70 9.70
C CYS A 60 3.23 -10.92 9.31
N LYS A 61 3.11 -11.92 10.20
CA LYS A 61 2.31 -13.13 9.95
C LYS A 61 0.83 -12.76 9.80
N HIS A 62 0.31 -11.91 10.68
CA HIS A 62 -1.08 -11.49 10.64
C HIS A 62 -1.34 -10.50 9.49
N PHE A 63 -0.40 -9.60 9.22
CA PHE A 63 -0.42 -8.73 8.03
C PHE A 63 -0.55 -9.55 6.75
N LYS A 64 0.31 -10.57 6.57
CA LYS A 64 0.30 -11.46 5.41
C LYS A 64 -1.03 -12.20 5.30
N TYR A 65 -1.54 -12.76 6.40
CA TYR A 65 -2.83 -13.42 6.43
C TYR A 65 -3.96 -12.50 5.94
N LEU A 66 -4.07 -11.28 6.49
CA LEU A 66 -5.12 -10.35 6.09
C LEU A 66 -4.97 -9.87 4.64
N THR A 67 -3.74 -9.65 4.18
CA THR A 67 -3.48 -9.21 2.80
C THR A 67 -3.81 -10.32 1.80
N CYS A 68 -3.56 -11.59 2.15
CA CYS A 68 -3.94 -12.74 1.31
C CYS A 68 -5.46 -12.98 1.25
N ASN A 69 -6.22 -12.49 2.23
CA ASN A 69 -7.69 -12.61 2.28
C ASN A 69 -8.38 -11.28 1.94
N TRP A 70 -7.65 -10.31 1.39
CA TRP A 70 -8.23 -9.04 0.98
C TRP A 70 -8.59 -9.12 -0.50
N ASP A 71 -9.87 -8.90 -0.82
CA ASP A 71 -10.42 -8.91 -2.18
C ASP A 71 -9.97 -7.70 -3.04
N GLY A 72 -8.97 -6.95 -2.56
CA GLY A 72 -8.44 -5.78 -3.23
C GLY A 72 -9.32 -4.54 -3.08
N PRO A 73 -8.95 -3.44 -3.75
CA PRO A 73 -9.78 -2.24 -3.81
C PRO A 73 -10.94 -2.43 -4.78
N GLU A 74 -12.09 -1.82 -4.49
CA GLU A 74 -13.20 -1.76 -5.45
C GLU A 74 -12.73 -1.08 -6.76
N CYS A 75 -12.60 -1.84 -7.85
CA CYS A 75 -12.38 -1.29 -9.18
C CYS A 75 -13.52 -1.69 -10.12
N ALA A 76 -14.07 -0.70 -10.81
CA ALA A 76 -15.03 -0.91 -11.90
C ALA A 76 -14.36 -1.20 -13.26
N CYS A 77 -13.03 -1.29 -13.28
CA CYS A 77 -12.24 -1.16 -14.51
C CYS A 77 -12.01 -2.46 -15.30
N GLY A 78 -12.37 -3.63 -14.76
CA GLY A 78 -12.35 -4.94 -15.45
C GLY A 78 -11.00 -5.46 -15.97
N ALA A 79 -9.94 -4.63 -15.95
CA ALA A 79 -8.66 -4.89 -16.61
C ALA A 79 -7.43 -4.63 -15.73
N CYS A 80 -7.61 -4.25 -14.46
CA CYS A 80 -6.47 -4.01 -13.56
C CYS A 80 -6.08 -5.30 -12.83
N ILE A 81 -4.76 -5.53 -12.72
CA ILE A 81 -4.12 -6.63 -11.95
C ILE A 81 -4.54 -6.69 -10.47
N LEU A 82 -5.12 -5.61 -9.94
CA LEU A 82 -5.61 -5.54 -8.56
C LEU A 82 -7.10 -5.90 -8.41
N CYS A 83 -7.78 -6.19 -9.51
CA CYS A 83 -9.13 -6.76 -9.51
C CYS A 83 -8.96 -8.20 -9.96
N VAL A 84 -9.11 -9.14 -9.03
CA VAL A 84 -9.26 -10.56 -9.32
C VAL A 84 -10.62 -10.96 -8.79
#